data_AF-A0A090EMA0-F1
#
_entry.id   AF-A0A090EMA0-F1
#
_cell.length_a   1.000
_cell.length_b   1.000
_cell.length_c   1.000
_cell.angle_alpha   90.00
_cell.angle_beta   90.00
_cell.angle_gamma   90.00
#
_symmetry.space_group_name_H-M   'P 1'
#
loop_
_entity.id
_entity.type
_entity.pdbx_description
1 polymer ?
#
loop_
_entity_poly.entity_id
_entity_poly.type
_entity_poly.pdbx_seq_one_letter_code
_entity_poly.pdbx_strand_id
1 'polypeptide(L)'
;MSTILELEKAAQSYFDVLYECSLDKFEALFHPSCSLFTVQDGKETVLSLDRYREIIAARQSPASIAQPRKERLENILTLSADAALVAVSVRVHDKRFKDHLAMRP
;
A
#
# COMPACT_ATOMS: atom_id res chain seq x y z
N MET A 1 17.11 12.95 -7.74
CA MET A 1 16.18 13.55 -6.76
C MET A 1 14.80 13.29 -7.29
N SER A 2 14.09 12.33 -6.71
CA SER A 2 12.70 12.14 -7.09
C SER A 2 11.83 13.14 -6.34
N THR A 3 10.81 13.58 -7.05
CA THR A 3 9.98 14.72 -6.74
C THR A 3 8.83 14.28 -5.83
N ILE A 4 8.27 15.24 -5.08
CA ILE A 4 7.04 15.00 -4.30
C ILE A 4 5.94 14.41 -5.19
N LEU A 5 5.86 14.84 -6.46
CA LEU A 5 4.92 14.33 -7.44
C LEU A 5 5.09 12.83 -7.74
N GLU A 6 6.31 12.31 -7.76
CA GLU A 6 6.56 10.87 -7.96
C GLU A 6 6.09 10.06 -6.76
N LEU A 7 6.31 10.57 -5.54
CA LEU A 7 5.84 9.96 -4.30
C LEU A 7 4.30 9.98 -4.19
N GLU A 8 3.66 11.07 -4.61
CA GLU A 8 2.20 11.16 -4.71
C GLU A 8 1.63 10.14 -5.70
N LYS A 9 2.28 9.96 -6.86
CA LYS A 9 1.89 8.93 -7.83
C LYS A 9 2.09 7.52 -7.29
N ALA A 10 3.18 7.26 -6.58
CA ALA A 10 3.41 5.97 -5.93
C ALA A 10 2.32 5.67 -4.87
N ALA A 11 1.92 6.67 -4.08
CA ALA A 11 0.81 6.56 -3.14
C ALA A 11 -0.52 6.27 -3.87
N GLN A 12 -0.79 6.92 -5.01
CA GLN A 12 -1.97 6.63 -5.81
C GLN A 12 -1.96 5.19 -6.36
N SER A 13 -0.83 4.72 -6.88
CA SER A 13 -0.66 3.33 -7.32
C SER A 13 -0.91 2.34 -6.18
N TYR A 14 -0.44 2.65 -4.97
CA TYR A 14 -0.72 1.84 -3.77
C TYR A 14 -2.22 1.76 -3.49
N PHE A 15 -2.94 2.87 -3.57
CA PHE A 15 -4.39 2.85 -3.41
C PHE A 15 -5.09 2.02 -4.48
N ASP A 16 -4.65 2.12 -5.74
CA ASP A 16 -5.23 1.36 -6.85
C ASP A 16 -5.01 -0.14 -6.69
N VAL A 17 -3.82 -0.56 -6.24
CA VAL A 17 -3.54 -1.97 -5.89
C VAL A 17 -4.54 -2.48 -4.85
N LEU A 18 -4.80 -1.72 -3.79
CA LEU A 18 -5.72 -2.15 -2.74
C LEU A 18 -7.20 -2.12 -3.19
N TYR A 19 -7.55 -1.18 -4.05
CA TYR A 19 -8.91 -1.01 -4.55
C TYR A 19 -9.29 -2.08 -5.58
N GLU A 20 -8.40 -2.37 -6.52
CA GLU A 20 -8.63 -3.30 -7.61
C GLU A 20 -8.22 -4.73 -7.27
N CYS A 21 -7.32 -4.90 -6.27
CA CYS A 21 -6.66 -6.17 -5.98
C CYS A 21 -5.95 -6.77 -7.21
N SER A 22 -5.44 -5.91 -8.10
CA SER A 22 -4.72 -6.31 -9.31
C SER A 22 -3.31 -6.80 -8.94
N LEU A 23 -3.02 -8.07 -9.26
CA LEU A 23 -1.70 -8.66 -9.03
C LEU A 23 -0.63 -8.07 -9.94
N ASP A 24 -0.98 -7.68 -11.17
CA ASP A 24 -0.04 -7.02 -12.08
C ASP A 24 0.42 -5.67 -11.52
N LYS A 25 -0.51 -4.86 -11.00
CA LYS A 25 -0.18 -3.58 -10.33
C LYS A 25 0.60 -3.81 -9.04
N PHE A 26 0.27 -4.88 -8.30
CA PHE A 26 0.96 -5.24 -7.07
C PHE A 26 2.44 -5.57 -7.34
N GLU A 27 2.70 -6.43 -8.33
CA GLU A 27 4.06 -6.85 -8.70
C GLU A 27 4.90 -5.69 -9.27
N ALA A 28 4.27 -4.75 -9.97
CA ALA A 28 4.95 -3.54 -10.45
C ALA A 28 5.30 -2.55 -9.33
N LEU A 29 4.53 -2.54 -8.22
CA LEU A 29 4.67 -1.55 -7.16
C LEU A 29 5.67 -1.97 -6.07
N PHE A 30 5.65 -3.22 -5.64
CA PHE A 30 6.45 -3.67 -4.51
C PHE A 30 7.77 -4.30 -4.94
N HIS A 31 8.86 -3.91 -4.27
CA HIS A 31 10.14 -4.59 -4.45
C HIS A 31 10.04 -6.03 -3.89
N PRO A 32 10.61 -7.06 -4.55
CA PRO A 32 10.48 -8.46 -4.12
C PRO A 32 10.93 -8.74 -2.68
N SER A 33 11.84 -7.93 -2.15
CA SER A 33 12.33 -8.05 -0.76
C SER A 33 11.48 -7.32 0.28
N CYS A 34 10.36 -6.69 -0.11
CA CYS A 34 9.47 -6.00 0.81
C CYS A 34 8.84 -6.97 1.81
N SER A 35 8.54 -6.47 3.00
CA SER A 35 7.78 -7.18 4.01
C SER A 35 6.74 -6.24 4.61
N LEU A 36 5.57 -6.80 4.92
CA LEU A 36 4.50 -6.08 5.59
C LEU A 36 4.53 -6.43 7.08
N PHE A 37 4.71 -5.41 7.91
CA PHE A 37 4.56 -5.52 9.36
C PHE A 37 3.17 -4.99 9.71
N THR A 38 2.37 -5.81 10.38
CA THR A 38 1.00 -5.44 10.74
C THR A 38 0.59 -6.09 12.05
N VAL A 39 -0.40 -5.49 12.72
CA VAL A 39 -1.07 -6.09 13.86
C VAL A 39 -2.47 -6.45 13.42
N GLN A 40 -2.76 -7.75 13.40
CA GLN A 40 -4.10 -8.26 13.11
C GLN A 40 -4.63 -8.96 14.35
N ASP A 41 -5.83 -8.56 14.79
CA ASP A 41 -6.52 -9.14 15.95
C ASP A 41 -5.64 -9.14 17.23
N GLY A 42 -4.86 -8.07 17.41
CA GLY A 42 -3.94 -7.89 18.54
C GLY A 42 -2.62 -8.67 18.43
N LYS A 43 -2.38 -9.38 17.33
CA LYS A 43 -1.15 -10.14 17.10
C LYS A 43 -0.27 -9.48 16.05
N GLU A 44 0.95 -9.16 16.46
CA GLU A 44 2.02 -8.75 15.54
C GLU A 44 2.33 -9.88 14.55
N THR A 45 2.32 -9.52 13.27
CA THR A 45 2.55 -10.43 12.16
C THR A 45 3.48 -9.76 11.15
N VAL A 46 4.49 -10.49 10.73
CA VAL A 46 5.37 -10.12 9.62
C VAL A 46 5.03 -11.00 8.44
N LEU A 47 4.65 -10.40 7.33
CA LEU A 47 4.33 -11.10 6.08
C LEU A 47 5.43 -10.83 5.07
N SER A 48 5.93 -11.90 4.45
CA SER A 48 6.70 -11.77 3.20
C SER A 48 5.81 -11.19 2.10
N LEU A 49 6.43 -10.66 1.05
CA LEU A 49 5.66 -10.16 -0.10
C LEU A 49 4.81 -11.26 -0.74
N ASP A 50 5.31 -12.49 -0.86
CA ASP A 50 4.56 -13.64 -1.40
C ASP A 50 3.30 -13.92 -0.58
N ARG A 51 3.44 -13.93 0.75
CA ARG A 51 2.28 -14.15 1.63
C ARG A 51 1.28 -13.01 1.54
N TYR A 52 1.76 -11.77 1.41
CA TYR A 52 0.88 -10.63 1.21
C TYR A 52 0.18 -10.66 -0.15
N ARG A 53 0.90 -11.12 -1.20
CA ARG A 53 0.35 -11.34 -2.55
C ARG A 53 -0.79 -12.34 -2.53
N GLU A 54 -0.64 -13.45 -1.81
CA GLU A 54 -1.73 -14.44 -1.63
C GLU A 54 -2.97 -13.82 -0.98
N ILE A 55 -2.77 -12.93 0.00
CA ILE A 55 -3.87 -12.20 0.66
C ILE A 55 -4.58 -11.27 -0.33
N ILE A 56 -3.83 -10.54 -1.18
CA ILE A 56 -4.42 -9.69 -2.22
C ILE A 56 -5.16 -10.53 -3.26
N ALA A 57 -4.58 -11.64 -3.71
CA ALA A 57 -5.19 -12.55 -4.70
C ALA A 57 -6.51 -13.16 -4.21
N ALA A 58 -6.59 -13.52 -2.93
CA ALA A 58 -7.78 -14.11 -2.34
C ALA A 58 -8.85 -13.08 -1.94
N ARG A 59 -8.51 -11.79 -1.94
CA ARG A 59 -9.42 -10.72 -1.50
C ARG A 59 -10.43 -10.40 -2.59
N GLN A 60 -11.72 -10.37 -2.25
CA GLN A 60 -12.72 -9.73 -3.11
C GLN A 60 -12.37 -8.25 -3.25
N SER A 61 -12.21 -7.75 -4.48
CA SER A 61 -11.76 -6.37 -4.66
C SER A 61 -12.86 -5.38 -4.27
N PRO A 62 -12.52 -4.29 -3.55
CA PRO A 62 -13.43 -3.15 -3.36
C PRO A 62 -14.05 -2.64 -4.67
N ALA A 63 -13.29 -2.66 -5.76
CA ALA A 63 -13.75 -2.30 -7.10
C ALA A 63 -14.92 -3.17 -7.59
N SER A 64 -14.89 -4.49 -7.35
CA SER A 64 -15.92 -5.43 -7.81
C SER A 64 -17.30 -5.17 -7.20
N ILE A 65 -17.36 -4.52 -6.04
CA ILE A 65 -18.59 -4.14 -5.34
C ILE A 65 -18.87 -2.64 -5.42
N ALA A 66 -18.17 -1.93 -6.32
CA ALA A 66 -18.26 -0.48 -6.49
C ALA A 66 -18.11 0.29 -5.17
N GLN A 67 -17.21 -0.15 -4.29
CA GLN A 67 -17.03 0.49 -2.98
C GLN A 67 -16.59 1.94 -3.15
N PRO A 68 -17.22 2.92 -2.48
CA PRO A 68 -16.71 4.29 -2.49
C PRO A 68 -15.29 4.36 -1.92
N ARG A 69 -14.36 4.95 -2.68
CA ARG A 69 -12.98 5.13 -2.24
C ARG A 69 -12.93 6.09 -1.07
N LYS A 70 -12.20 5.68 -0.02
CA LYS A 70 -11.94 6.50 1.16
C LYS A 70 -10.47 6.30 1.52
N GLU A 71 -9.65 7.13 0.91
CA GLU A 71 -8.20 7.12 1.03
C GLU A 71 -7.65 8.54 1.16
N ARG A 72 -6.49 8.68 1.78
CA ARG A 72 -5.83 9.96 1.97
C ARG A 72 -4.33 9.75 2.10
N LEU A 73 -3.57 10.58 1.39
CA LEU A 73 -2.16 10.81 1.66
C LEU A 73 -2.05 11.73 2.88
N GLU A 74 -1.48 11.22 3.97
CA GLU A 74 -1.41 11.94 5.24
C GLU A 74 -0.11 12.75 5.36
N ASN A 75 1.01 12.17 4.91
CA ASN A 75 2.30 12.82 4.96
C ASN A 75 3.29 12.23 3.95
N ILE A 76 4.23 13.06 3.51
CA ILE A 76 5.44 12.64 2.78
C ILE A 76 6.64 13.19 3.54
N LEU A 77 7.58 12.31 3.86
CA LEU A 77 8.87 12.67 4.45
C LEU A 77 10.00 12.18 3.54
N THR A 78 10.64 13.10 2.82
CA THR A 78 11.86 12.81 2.08
C THR A 78 13.04 12.72 3.04
N LEU A 79 13.71 11.58 3.09
CA LEU A 79 14.85 11.33 3.98
C LEU A 79 16.19 11.61 3.29
N SER A 80 16.28 11.28 2.00
CA SER A 80 17.45 11.50 1.16
C SER A 80 17.05 11.55 -0.31
N ALA A 81 18.03 11.61 -1.22
CA ALA A 81 17.76 11.51 -2.65
C ALA A 81 17.14 10.15 -3.07
N ASP A 82 17.33 9.09 -2.26
CA ASP A 82 16.98 7.70 -2.59
C ASP A 82 16.01 7.06 -1.58
N ALA A 83 15.51 7.81 -0.61
CA ALA A 83 14.62 7.28 0.43
C ALA A 83 13.55 8.30 0.86
N ALA A 84 12.31 7.84 0.97
CA ALA A 84 11.20 8.56 1.55
C ALA A 84 10.29 7.64 2.37
N LEU A 85 9.57 8.24 3.31
CA LEU A 85 8.46 7.63 4.03
C LEU A 85 7.16 8.32 3.64
N VAL A 86 6.16 7.51 3.30
CA VAL A 86 4.82 7.99 2.94
C VAL A 86 3.82 7.40 3.91
N ALA A 87 3.04 8.27 4.57
CA ALA A 87 1.97 7.86 5.46
C ALA A 87 0.62 8.01 4.75
N VAL A 88 -0.21 6.98 4.78
CA VAL A 88 -1.52 6.97 4.15
C VAL A 88 -2.59 6.43 5.08
N SER A 89 -3.84 6.85 4.86
CA SER A 89 -5.02 6.19 5.40
C SER A 89 -5.84 5.61 4.26
N VAL A 90 -6.31 4.38 4.40
CA VAL A 90 -7.12 3.71 3.37
C VAL A 90 -8.21 2.85 3.99
N ARG A 91 -9.38 2.81 3.35
CA ARG A 91 -10.47 1.88 3.69
C ARG A 91 -10.53 0.75 2.66
N VAL A 92 -10.46 -0.48 3.15
CA VAL A 92 -10.71 -1.70 2.36
C VAL A 92 -11.80 -2.47 3.08
N HIS A 93 -12.95 -2.64 2.43
CA HIS A 93 -14.16 -3.19 3.06
C HIS A 93 -14.55 -2.41 4.33
N ASP A 94 -14.76 -3.12 5.43
CA ASP A 94 -15.05 -2.61 6.76
C ASP A 94 -13.81 -2.13 7.52
N LYS A 95 -12.61 -2.49 7.04
CA LYS A 95 -11.35 -2.16 7.70
C LYS A 95 -10.79 -0.82 7.25
N ARG A 96 -10.17 -0.11 8.20
CA ARG A 96 -9.45 1.14 7.98
C ARG A 96 -8.00 0.95 8.41
N PHE A 97 -7.10 1.24 7.50
CA PHE A 97 -5.66 1.10 7.71
C PHE A 97 -5.00 2.46 7.75
N LYS A 98 -3.91 2.51 8.51
CA LYS A 98 -2.94 3.62 8.52
C LYS A 98 -1.58 3.01 8.22
N ASP A 99 -1.15 3.15 6.99
CA ASP A 99 0.03 2.48 6.49
C ASP A 99 1.19 3.46 6.37
N HIS A 100 2.39 2.98 6.70
CA HIS A 100 3.63 3.71 6.50
C HIS A 100 4.46 2.94 5.48
N LEU A 101 4.72 3.58 4.35
CA LEU A 101 5.38 3.00 3.19
C LEU A 101 6.79 3.57 3.10
N ALA A 102 7.79 2.71 3.25
CA ALA A 102 9.16 3.04 2.93
C ALA A 102 9.40 2.80 1.43
N MET A 103 9.75 3.85 0.71
CA MET A 103 9.87 3.80 -0.74
C MET A 103 11.16 4.45 -1.20
N ARG A 104 11.68 3.92 -2.32
CA ARG A 104 12.69 4.62 -3.12
C ARG A 104 11.93 5.59 -4.02
N PRO A 105 12.21 6.90 -3.91
CA PRO A 105 11.50 7.92 -4.66
C PRO A 105 11.63 7.73 -6.17
#